data_AF-A0AAC9W1R6-F1
#
_entry.id   AF-A0AAC9W1R6-F1
#
_cell.length_a   1.000
_cell.length_b   1.000
_cell.length_c   1.000
_cell.angle_alpha   90.00
_cell.angle_beta   90.00
_cell.angle_gamma   90.00
#
_symmetry.space_group_name_H-M   'P 1'
#
loop_
_entity.id
_entity.type
_entity.pdbx_description
1 polymer ?
#
loop_
_entity_poly.entity_id
_entity_poly.type
_entity_poly.pdbx_seq_one_letter_code
_entity_poly.pdbx_strand_id
1 'polypeptide(L)'
;MCSIPSKKSFRKKQSISKKEWNLIRNSQIIDTIIENFSFLKPFVDQERKITLDTQEFRNFVNRDLSDILNIARKEWHYVSGEPICFSPDNLGVCQLCHYSQLMEGYYIENNFTNKKLLIGSECLKQFLDSPKTFLDDKNKHNDILERILQLNNNIPQLNDILNNGRLYLESFDTFIPENLEKDYNKLYNDIKNTRSKYIKDKKMSLKTFNSLKNLVCELEKKKKDIQQYVNKNRSNPFIPYGDYYLSLKSDYNLLKQIKRQGRVTRQSLPHIKNIDYIKTLIPIFNTALKTFHAEITDVSSANMGTIILYIVSKRNKNIHFPIKYKEFTSLHTEQVYHNKPLYRNEDEVLEEILKLAYWTNTFVSDIIIEIFSLTHLDFAELYYADTMYQELIIKLDHNKFQKSGYYLIKLEDLLKFSRLVYYPKSFKAHEIIQIIKNGELKTKREADTLINAHSKGISPYAK
;
A
#
# COMPACT_ATOMS: atom_id res chain seq x y z
N MET A 1 27.74 -6.97 -22.91
CA MET A 1 26.65 -6.51 -23.80
C MET A 1 25.34 -7.04 -23.23
N CYS A 2 24.41 -6.16 -22.82
CA CYS A 2 23.09 -6.56 -22.32
C CYS A 2 22.06 -6.18 -23.38
N SER A 3 21.53 -7.17 -24.09
CA SER A 3 20.40 -7.05 -25.01
C SER A 3 19.16 -7.70 -24.38
N ILE A 4 18.04 -6.97 -24.33
CA ILE A 4 16.73 -7.41 -23.82
C ILE A 4 15.65 -6.89 -24.80
N PRO A 5 14.52 -7.61 -24.99
CA PRO A 5 13.69 -7.54 -26.20
C PRO A 5 12.77 -6.32 -26.27
N SER A 6 12.47 -5.91 -27.50
CA SER A 6 11.56 -4.81 -27.83
C SER A 6 10.09 -5.18 -27.56
N LYS A 7 9.45 -4.46 -26.65
CA LYS A 7 7.98 -4.44 -26.55
C LYS A 7 7.41 -3.58 -27.67
N LYS A 8 6.45 -4.13 -28.42
CA LYS A 8 5.62 -3.39 -29.38
C LYS A 8 4.87 -2.26 -28.65
N SER A 9 5.26 -1.01 -28.87
CA SER A 9 4.54 0.16 -28.39
C SER A 9 3.58 0.67 -29.48
N PHE A 10 2.35 0.98 -29.08
CA PHE A 10 1.43 1.77 -29.91
C PHE A 10 2.11 3.10 -30.28
N ARG A 11 2.37 3.30 -31.58
CA ARG A 11 3.13 4.45 -32.09
C ARG A 11 2.29 5.73 -32.03
N LYS A 12 2.30 6.39 -30.87
CA LYS A 12 1.81 7.78 -30.76
C LYS A 12 2.81 8.66 -31.51
N LYS A 13 2.37 9.35 -32.58
CA LYS A 13 3.21 10.33 -33.29
C LYS A 13 3.71 11.35 -32.29
N GLN A 14 5.04 11.42 -32.12
CA GLN A 14 5.67 12.45 -31.30
C GLN A 14 5.70 13.76 -32.07
N SER A 15 5.58 14.88 -31.36
CA SER A 15 5.56 16.20 -31.99
C SER A 15 6.10 17.27 -31.05
N ILE A 16 6.79 18.25 -31.62
CA ILE A 16 7.16 19.48 -30.91
C ILE A 16 6.04 20.48 -31.15
N SER A 17 5.49 21.06 -30.07
CA SER A 17 4.43 22.07 -30.20
C SER A 17 4.97 23.35 -30.85
N LYS A 18 4.08 24.16 -31.42
CA LYS A 18 4.45 25.47 -32.00
C LYS A 18 5.16 26.35 -30.96
N LYS A 19 4.62 26.39 -29.73
CA LYS A 19 5.19 27.15 -28.60
C LYS A 19 6.64 26.77 -28.32
N GLU A 20 6.90 25.48 -28.21
CA GLU A 20 8.23 24.93 -27.93
C GLU A 20 9.21 25.23 -29.05
N TRP A 21 8.80 25.04 -30.30
CA TRP A 21 9.65 25.33 -31.45
C TRP A 21 9.97 26.82 -31.59
N ASN A 22 8.99 27.69 -31.38
CA ASN A 22 9.18 29.14 -31.48
C ASN A 22 10.12 29.70 -30.40
N LEU A 23 10.18 29.07 -29.23
CA LEU A 23 11.21 29.39 -28.23
C LEU A 23 12.60 28.97 -28.70
N ILE A 24 12.74 27.73 -29.17
CA ILE A 24 14.01 27.15 -29.60
C ILE A 24 14.58 27.91 -30.81
N ARG A 25 13.76 28.15 -31.85
CA ARG A 25 14.21 28.79 -33.10
C ARG A 25 14.74 30.21 -32.90
N ASN A 26 14.21 30.92 -31.89
CA ASN A 26 14.59 32.30 -31.57
C ASN A 26 15.62 32.37 -30.42
N SER A 27 16.08 31.21 -29.95
CA SER A 27 17.07 31.05 -28.90
C SER A 27 18.49 31.25 -29.44
N GLN A 28 19.43 31.61 -28.58
CA GLN A 28 20.86 31.69 -28.91
C GLN A 28 21.46 30.31 -29.22
N ILE A 29 20.91 29.24 -28.65
CA ILE A 29 21.39 27.86 -28.82
C ILE A 29 20.95 27.19 -30.14
N ILE A 30 20.20 27.89 -31.00
CA ILE A 30 19.60 27.29 -32.21
C ILE A 30 20.66 26.73 -33.17
N ASP A 31 21.78 27.44 -33.36
CA ASP A 31 22.85 27.02 -34.26
C ASP A 31 23.47 25.70 -33.77
N THR A 32 23.81 25.61 -32.49
CA THR A 32 24.30 24.40 -31.82
C THR A 32 23.33 23.22 -31.97
N ILE A 33 22.02 23.47 -31.88
CA ILE A 33 20.99 22.45 -32.08
C ILE A 33 20.98 21.96 -33.53
N ILE A 34 21.01 22.86 -34.51
CA ILE A 34 20.99 22.50 -35.94
C ILE A 34 22.25 21.71 -36.31
N GLU A 35 23.41 22.08 -35.76
CA GLU A 35 24.67 21.37 -35.97
C GLU A 35 24.62 19.94 -35.43
N ASN A 36 24.05 19.74 -34.22
CA ASN A 36 23.93 18.43 -33.60
C ASN A 36 22.75 17.60 -34.13
N PHE A 37 21.73 18.24 -34.70
CA PHE A 37 20.50 17.63 -35.19
C PHE A 37 20.13 18.17 -36.57
N SER A 38 20.95 17.83 -37.58
CA SER A 38 20.83 18.36 -38.94
C SER A 38 19.45 18.13 -39.59
N PHE A 39 18.71 17.10 -39.18
CA PHE A 39 17.33 16.84 -39.62
C PHE A 39 16.33 17.95 -39.22
N LEU A 40 16.68 18.84 -38.28
CA LEU A 40 15.88 20.00 -37.89
C LEU A 40 16.09 21.21 -38.82
N LYS A 41 17.17 21.23 -39.62
CA LYS A 41 17.51 22.33 -40.53
C LYS A 41 16.37 22.75 -41.48
N PRO A 42 15.57 21.84 -42.07
CA PRO A 42 14.45 22.22 -42.93
C PRO A 42 13.30 22.95 -42.21
N PHE A 43 13.28 22.97 -40.87
CA PHE A 43 12.21 23.54 -40.07
C PHE A 43 12.57 24.89 -39.44
N VAL A 44 13.81 25.33 -39.56
CA VAL A 44 14.34 26.56 -38.92
C VAL A 44 13.49 27.77 -39.26
N ASP A 45 13.09 27.89 -40.53
CA ASP A 45 12.28 29.01 -41.03
C ASP A 45 10.77 28.76 -40.96
N GLN A 46 10.33 27.64 -40.39
CA GLN A 46 8.92 27.23 -40.43
C GLN A 46 8.22 27.46 -39.09
N GLU A 47 7.11 28.21 -39.13
CA GLU A 47 6.28 28.50 -37.95
C GLU A 47 5.21 27.44 -37.69
N ARG A 48 5.59 26.16 -37.71
CA ARG A 48 4.64 25.05 -37.63
C ARG A 48 5.01 24.01 -36.59
N LYS A 49 3.99 23.28 -36.16
CA LYS A 49 4.14 22.06 -35.36
C LYS A 49 5.04 21.10 -36.15
N ILE A 50 6.14 20.66 -35.55
CA ILE A 50 7.02 19.68 -36.18
C ILE A 50 6.50 18.29 -35.81
N THR A 51 6.13 17.52 -36.82
CA THR A 51 5.72 16.12 -36.66
C THR A 51 6.50 15.30 -37.67
N LEU A 52 7.43 14.49 -37.18
CA LEU A 52 8.23 13.57 -37.97
C LEU A 52 8.10 12.17 -37.38
N ASP A 53 8.09 11.15 -38.24
CA ASP A 53 8.04 9.75 -37.81
C ASP A 53 9.39 9.03 -38.03
N THR A 54 10.50 9.76 -37.87
CA THR A 54 11.86 9.20 -37.96
C THR A 54 12.35 8.76 -36.59
N GLN A 55 13.26 7.77 -36.57
CA GLN A 55 13.85 7.31 -35.31
C GLN A 55 14.70 8.41 -34.65
N GLU A 56 15.42 9.19 -35.44
CA GLU A 56 16.24 10.32 -34.97
C GLU A 56 15.38 11.37 -34.27
N PHE A 57 14.24 11.74 -34.86
CA PHE A 57 13.31 12.69 -34.25
C PHE A 57 12.72 12.16 -32.95
N ARG A 58 12.34 10.87 -32.91
CA ARG A 58 11.86 10.22 -31.68
C ARG A 58 12.95 10.22 -30.59
N ASN A 59 14.19 9.93 -30.95
CA ASN A 59 15.30 9.95 -30.00
C ASN A 59 15.50 11.37 -29.46
N PHE A 60 15.51 12.39 -30.33
CA PHE A 60 15.61 13.80 -29.94
C PHE A 60 14.48 14.24 -29.00
N VAL A 61 13.23 13.92 -29.32
CA VAL A 61 12.07 14.29 -28.50
C VAL A 61 12.12 13.63 -27.11
N ASN A 62 12.46 12.34 -27.05
CA ASN A 62 12.50 11.61 -25.78
C ASN A 62 13.72 11.97 -24.92
N ARG A 63 14.86 12.22 -25.58
CA ARG A 63 16.14 12.35 -24.90
C ARG A 63 16.57 13.79 -24.70
N ASP A 64 16.49 14.66 -25.70
CA ASP A 64 17.22 15.93 -25.69
C ASP A 64 16.29 17.15 -25.53
N LEU A 65 15.07 17.08 -26.06
CA LEU A 65 14.14 18.21 -26.16
C LEU A 65 13.83 18.89 -24.82
N SER A 66 13.61 18.13 -23.75
CA SER A 66 13.25 18.72 -22.45
C SER A 66 14.36 19.59 -21.87
N ASP A 67 15.62 19.18 -22.00
CA ASP A 67 16.75 19.95 -21.51
C ASP A 67 16.99 21.18 -22.38
N ILE A 68 16.91 21.01 -23.70
CA ILE A 68 16.98 22.10 -24.69
C ILE A 68 15.92 23.17 -24.38
N LEU A 69 14.68 22.77 -24.14
CA LEU A 69 13.60 23.70 -23.80
C LEU A 69 13.85 24.42 -22.48
N ASN A 70 14.40 23.73 -21.48
CA ASN A 70 14.73 24.34 -20.20
C ASN A 70 15.86 25.37 -20.31
N ILE A 71 16.80 25.18 -21.24
CA ILE A 71 17.84 26.18 -21.54
C ILE A 71 17.20 27.34 -22.32
N ALA A 72 16.51 27.05 -23.42
CA ALA A 72 15.89 28.05 -24.27
C ALA A 72 14.96 28.97 -23.47
N ARG A 73 14.12 28.42 -22.58
CA ARG A 73 13.20 29.21 -21.73
C ARG A 73 13.93 30.22 -20.83
N LYS A 74 15.10 29.87 -20.29
CA LYS A 74 15.87 30.76 -19.39
C LYS A 74 16.49 31.95 -20.11
N GLU A 75 16.51 31.94 -21.43
CA GLU A 75 16.97 33.09 -22.21
C GLU A 75 15.94 34.21 -22.29
N TRP A 76 14.66 33.90 -22.05
CA TRP A 76 13.54 34.84 -22.20
C TRP A 76 13.14 35.46 -20.86
N HIS A 77 12.83 36.74 -20.87
CA HIS A 77 12.24 37.45 -19.74
C HIS A 77 11.09 38.32 -20.20
N TYR A 78 10.18 38.62 -19.28
CA TYR A 78 9.13 39.60 -19.51
C TYR A 78 9.69 41.01 -19.56
N VAL A 79 9.30 41.77 -20.58
CA VAL A 79 9.60 43.21 -20.66
C VAL A 79 8.48 43.95 -19.95
N SER A 80 8.75 44.40 -18.73
CA SER A 80 7.80 45.19 -17.94
C SER A 80 7.37 46.44 -18.71
N GLY A 81 6.06 46.60 -18.89
CA GLY A 81 5.45 47.73 -19.58
C GLY A 81 3.94 47.59 -19.64
N GLU A 82 3.27 48.60 -20.20
CA GLU A 82 1.84 48.53 -20.48
C GLU A 82 1.56 47.52 -21.62
N PRO A 83 0.43 46.79 -21.54
CA PRO A 83 0.04 45.89 -22.62
C PRO A 83 -0.24 46.66 -23.91
N ILE A 84 0.07 46.05 -25.05
CA ILE A 84 -0.41 46.52 -26.34
C ILE A 84 -1.88 46.13 -26.46
N CYS A 85 -2.77 47.12 -26.41
CA CYS A 85 -4.19 46.93 -26.65
C CYS A 85 -4.47 46.96 -28.15
N PHE A 86 -5.09 45.90 -28.66
CA PHE A 86 -5.52 45.78 -30.06
C PHE A 86 -6.97 46.24 -30.22
N SER A 87 -7.28 46.86 -31.35
CA SER A 87 -8.67 47.22 -31.65
C SER A 87 -9.48 45.96 -32.02
N PRO A 88 -10.81 45.97 -31.83
CA PRO A 88 -11.67 44.86 -32.25
C PRO A 88 -11.53 44.49 -33.73
N ASP A 89 -11.20 45.49 -34.57
CA ASP A 89 -11.06 45.33 -36.02
C ASP A 89 -9.65 44.87 -36.45
N ASN A 90 -8.67 44.85 -35.55
CA ASN A 90 -7.29 44.45 -35.84
C ASN A 90 -6.66 43.71 -34.65
N LEU A 91 -7.12 42.47 -34.43
CA LEU A 91 -6.64 41.61 -33.35
C LEU A 91 -5.19 41.19 -33.53
N GLY A 92 -4.46 41.15 -32.42
CA GLY A 92 -3.06 40.72 -32.39
C GLY A 92 -2.89 39.21 -32.56
N VAL A 93 -1.69 38.80 -32.99
CA VAL A 93 -1.30 37.39 -33.10
C VAL A 93 -0.17 37.09 -32.13
N CYS A 94 -0.35 36.06 -31.30
CA CYS A 94 0.71 35.58 -30.41
C CYS A 94 1.82 34.92 -31.22
N GLN A 95 3.02 35.47 -31.20
CA GLN A 95 4.17 34.92 -31.95
C GLN A 95 4.75 33.64 -31.32
N LEU A 96 4.34 33.30 -30.10
CA LEU A 96 4.73 32.04 -29.45
C LEU A 96 3.82 30.88 -29.85
N CYS A 97 2.51 31.07 -29.79
CA CYS A 97 1.53 29.98 -30.00
C CYS A 97 0.68 30.12 -31.25
N HIS A 98 0.78 31.24 -31.96
CA HIS A 98 0.01 31.62 -33.14
C HIS A 98 -1.50 31.76 -32.90
N TYR A 99 -1.91 32.00 -31.65
CA TYR A 99 -3.29 32.39 -31.37
C TYR A 99 -3.55 33.80 -31.94
N SER A 100 -4.53 33.93 -32.82
CA SER A 100 -4.74 35.10 -33.68
C SER A 100 -5.82 36.07 -33.20
N GLN A 101 -6.29 35.93 -31.95
CA GLN A 101 -7.36 36.73 -31.37
C GLN A 101 -6.91 37.41 -30.08
N LEU A 102 -5.73 38.03 -30.08
CA LEU A 102 -5.26 38.78 -28.92
C LEU A 102 -5.94 40.16 -28.85
N MET A 103 -6.64 40.41 -27.76
CA MET A 103 -7.11 41.74 -27.37
C MET A 103 -5.99 42.55 -26.71
N GLU A 104 -5.11 41.87 -25.98
CA GLU A 104 -3.94 42.45 -25.30
C GLU A 104 -2.70 41.61 -25.58
N GLY A 105 -1.58 42.27 -25.84
CA GLY A 105 -0.29 41.64 -26.10
C GLY A 105 0.82 42.18 -25.20
N TYR A 106 1.74 41.30 -24.85
CA TYR A 106 2.89 41.59 -23.99
C TYR A 106 4.17 41.19 -24.70
N TYR A 107 5.27 41.90 -24.45
CA TYR A 107 6.57 41.54 -24.99
C TYR A 107 7.37 40.67 -24.03
N ILE A 108 7.92 39.58 -24.55
CA ILE A 108 9.08 38.91 -23.97
C ILE A 108 10.30 39.20 -24.82
N GLU A 109 11.47 39.31 -24.19
CA GLU A 109 12.73 39.58 -24.85
C GLU A 109 13.75 38.50 -24.50
N ASN A 110 14.48 38.03 -25.51
CA ASN A 110 15.61 37.14 -25.31
C ASN A 110 16.85 37.95 -24.89
N ASN A 111 17.43 37.61 -23.74
CA ASN A 111 18.58 38.30 -23.15
C ASN A 111 19.87 38.25 -24.00
N PHE A 112 19.97 37.34 -24.96
CA PHE A 112 21.20 37.11 -25.75
C PHE A 112 21.07 37.56 -27.20
N THR A 113 19.89 37.37 -27.80
CA THR A 113 19.61 37.74 -29.19
C THR A 113 18.93 39.10 -29.33
N ASN A 114 18.44 39.69 -28.22
CA ASN A 114 17.58 40.88 -28.18
C ASN A 114 16.31 40.76 -29.03
N LYS A 115 15.95 39.54 -29.46
CA LYS A 115 14.71 39.29 -30.18
C LYS A 115 13.54 39.48 -29.23
N LYS A 116 12.52 40.21 -29.69
CA LYS A 116 11.26 40.40 -28.96
C LYS A 116 10.17 39.57 -29.61
N LEU A 117 9.35 38.94 -28.77
CA LEU A 117 8.15 38.23 -29.20
C LEU A 117 6.94 38.83 -28.51
N LEU A 118 5.92 39.19 -29.30
CA LEU A 118 4.60 39.56 -28.85
C LEU A 118 3.81 38.30 -28.47
N ILE A 119 3.34 38.23 -27.23
CA ILE A 119 2.62 37.07 -26.70
C ILE A 119 1.34 37.48 -25.96
N GLY A 120 0.38 36.56 -25.90
CA GLY A 120 -0.83 36.74 -25.08
C GLY A 120 -0.62 36.43 -23.60
N SER A 121 -1.56 36.86 -22.77
CA SER A 121 -1.57 36.69 -21.30
C SER A 121 -1.36 35.23 -20.84
N GLU A 122 -1.98 34.24 -21.49
CA GLU A 122 -1.78 32.82 -21.15
C GLU A 122 -0.35 32.32 -21.41
N CYS A 123 0.33 32.87 -22.42
CA CYS A 123 1.74 32.54 -22.66
C CYS A 123 2.66 33.30 -21.71
N LEU A 124 2.27 34.52 -21.33
CA LEU A 124 3.03 35.38 -20.41
C LEU A 124 3.23 34.74 -19.02
N LYS A 125 2.24 34.00 -18.51
CA LYS A 125 2.31 33.32 -17.20
C LYS A 125 3.58 32.50 -16.99
N GLN A 126 4.23 32.02 -18.04
CA GLN A 126 5.47 31.25 -17.97
C GLN A 126 6.72 32.09 -17.67
N PHE A 127 6.64 33.42 -17.81
CA PHE A 127 7.80 34.34 -17.81
C PHE A 127 7.70 35.45 -16.74
N LEU A 128 6.59 35.54 -16.01
CA LEU A 128 6.35 36.58 -14.99
C LEU A 128 7.43 36.59 -13.89
N ASP A 129 7.90 35.41 -13.48
CA ASP A 129 8.91 35.25 -12.42
C ASP A 129 10.35 35.13 -12.96
N SER A 130 10.58 35.39 -14.25
CA SER A 130 11.90 35.29 -14.86
C SER A 130 12.59 36.65 -14.81
N PRO A 131 13.47 36.92 -13.81
CA PRO A 131 14.16 38.20 -13.74
C PRO A 131 15.04 38.38 -14.98
N LYS A 132 15.22 39.64 -15.39
CA LYS A 132 16.23 40.01 -16.38
C LYS A 132 17.60 39.65 -15.82
N THR A 133 18.12 38.48 -16.20
CA THR A 133 19.44 38.04 -15.77
C THR A 133 20.49 38.70 -16.66
N PHE A 134 21.26 39.63 -16.09
CA PHE A 134 22.54 40.07 -16.65
C PHE A 134 23.54 38.92 -16.49
N LEU A 135 23.58 38.00 -17.46
CA LEU A 135 24.54 36.91 -17.48
C LEU A 135 25.71 37.27 -18.40
N ASP A 136 26.90 37.32 -17.81
CA ASP A 136 28.16 37.82 -18.40
C ASP A 136 28.70 37.08 -19.63
N ASP A 137 28.07 36.00 -20.14
CA ASP A 137 28.71 35.21 -21.20
C ASP A 137 27.73 34.45 -22.09
N LYS A 138 27.61 34.88 -23.37
CA LYS A 138 26.84 34.19 -24.42
C LYS A 138 27.29 32.75 -24.63
N ASN A 139 28.56 32.43 -24.40
CA ASN A 139 29.11 31.09 -24.62
C ASN A 139 28.62 30.07 -23.59
N LYS A 140 28.17 30.52 -22.42
CA LYS A 140 27.81 29.64 -21.30
C LYS A 140 26.62 28.73 -21.60
N HIS A 141 25.62 29.18 -22.35
CA HIS A 141 24.45 28.34 -22.67
C HIS A 141 24.76 27.29 -23.75
N ASN A 142 25.60 27.63 -24.73
CA ASN A 142 26.11 26.68 -25.71
C ASN A 142 26.98 25.61 -25.04
N ASP A 143 27.92 26.00 -24.16
CA ASP A 143 28.74 25.06 -23.38
C ASP A 143 27.88 24.10 -22.54
N ILE A 144 26.83 24.63 -21.89
CA ILE A 144 25.88 23.83 -21.11
C ILE A 144 25.15 22.83 -22.00
N LEU A 145 24.67 23.27 -23.16
CA LEU A 145 23.97 22.42 -24.13
C LEU A 145 24.91 21.31 -24.63
N GLU A 146 26.13 21.64 -25.06
CA GLU A 146 27.10 20.66 -25.53
C GLU A 146 27.38 19.59 -24.48
N ARG A 147 27.56 19.98 -23.21
CA ARG A 147 27.74 19.02 -22.11
C ARG A 147 26.54 18.10 -21.92
N ILE A 148 25.33 18.63 -22.05
CA ILE A 148 24.10 17.83 -21.98
C ILE A 148 24.03 16.85 -23.14
N LEU A 149 24.30 17.31 -24.37
CA LEU A 149 24.31 16.46 -25.57
C LEU A 149 25.38 15.36 -25.47
N GLN A 150 26.57 15.69 -24.96
CA GLN A 150 27.62 14.71 -24.68
C GLN A 150 27.15 13.66 -23.66
N LEU A 151 26.51 14.07 -22.56
CA LEU A 151 25.95 13.14 -21.58
C LEU A 151 24.90 12.23 -22.20
N ASN A 152 23.95 12.81 -22.95
CA ASN A 152 22.84 12.07 -23.57
C ASN A 152 23.32 11.10 -24.66
N ASN A 153 24.39 11.45 -25.37
CA ASN A 153 24.99 10.54 -26.35
C ASN A 153 25.74 9.37 -25.68
N ASN A 154 26.42 9.61 -24.56
CA ASN A 154 27.21 8.57 -23.89
C ASN A 154 26.41 7.75 -22.86
N ILE A 155 25.34 8.31 -22.31
CA ILE A 155 24.47 7.68 -21.30
C ILE A 155 22.99 7.91 -21.73
N PRO A 156 22.52 7.21 -22.77
CA PRO A 156 21.20 7.50 -23.38
C PRO A 156 20.02 7.40 -22.40
N GLN A 157 20.11 6.49 -21.43
CA GLN A 157 19.07 6.24 -20.43
C GLN A 157 19.02 7.26 -19.27
N LEU A 158 19.93 8.23 -19.23
CA LEU A 158 20.04 9.18 -18.12
C LEU A 158 18.77 10.02 -17.93
N ASN A 159 18.19 10.51 -19.02
CA ASN A 159 17.00 11.36 -18.96
C ASN A 159 15.74 10.56 -18.59
N ASP A 160 15.62 9.31 -19.05
CA ASP A 160 14.56 8.41 -18.59
C ASP A 160 14.66 8.14 -17.09
N ILE A 161 15.88 7.94 -16.58
CA ILE A 161 16.13 7.77 -15.13
C ILE A 161 15.69 9.01 -14.38
N LEU A 162 16.04 10.22 -14.83
CA LEU A 162 15.72 11.46 -14.11
C LEU A 162 14.22 11.81 -14.15
N ASN A 163 13.55 11.49 -15.26
CA ASN A 163 12.13 11.79 -15.43
C ASN A 163 11.24 10.78 -14.70
N ASN A 164 11.57 9.49 -14.79
CA ASN A 164 10.71 8.40 -14.32
C ASN A 164 11.25 7.67 -13.08
N GLY A 165 12.50 7.90 -12.70
CA GLY A 165 13.17 7.16 -11.63
C GLY A 165 12.50 7.28 -10.27
N ARG A 166 11.86 8.41 -9.99
CA ARG A 166 11.07 8.61 -8.76
C ARG A 166 9.85 7.67 -8.69
N LEU A 167 9.20 7.42 -9.81
CA LEU A 167 7.99 6.60 -9.91
C LEU A 167 8.30 5.11 -9.99
N TYR A 168 9.57 4.73 -10.19
CA TYR A 168 9.95 3.33 -10.38
C TYR A 168 9.53 2.43 -9.23
N LEU A 169 9.78 2.84 -7.97
CA LEU A 169 9.40 2.04 -6.80
C LEU A 169 7.88 1.98 -6.60
N GLU A 170 7.16 3.02 -7.02
CA GLU A 170 5.69 3.10 -6.96
C GLU A 170 5.00 2.23 -8.00
N SER A 171 5.73 1.78 -9.03
CA SER A 171 5.19 0.92 -10.10
C SER A 171 4.96 -0.53 -9.69
N PHE A 172 5.40 -0.93 -8.49
CA PHE A 172 5.28 -2.30 -8.00
C PHE A 172 4.11 -2.43 -7.01
N ASP A 173 3.27 -3.43 -7.23
CA ASP A 173 2.20 -3.80 -6.29
C ASP A 173 2.75 -4.58 -5.07
N THR A 174 3.98 -5.09 -5.17
CA THR A 174 4.66 -5.82 -4.10
C THR A 174 5.44 -4.85 -3.23
N PHE A 175 5.35 -5.05 -1.92
CA PHE A 175 6.09 -4.27 -0.94
C PHE A 175 7.60 -4.36 -1.13
N ILE A 176 8.29 -3.20 -1.13
CA ILE A 176 9.76 -3.13 -1.23
C ILE A 176 10.35 -2.80 0.16
N PRO A 177 11.31 -3.61 0.67
CA PRO A 177 12.00 -3.35 1.92
C PRO A 177 12.78 -2.03 1.96
N GLU A 178 12.90 -1.46 3.16
CA GLU A 178 13.51 -0.13 3.38
C GLU A 178 14.97 -0.07 2.92
N ASN A 179 15.74 -1.15 3.06
CA ASN A 179 17.14 -1.19 2.60
C ASN A 179 17.23 -1.04 1.07
N LEU A 180 16.40 -1.77 0.32
CA LEU A 180 16.37 -1.66 -1.14
C LEU A 180 15.87 -0.28 -1.61
N GLU A 181 14.83 0.23 -0.96
CA GLU A 181 14.26 1.57 -1.21
C GLU A 181 15.30 2.67 -0.96
N LYS A 182 15.98 2.66 0.19
CA LYS A 182 16.99 3.67 0.55
C LYS A 182 18.18 3.65 -0.40
N ASP A 183 18.72 2.47 -0.69
CA ASP A 183 19.86 2.33 -1.59
C ASP A 183 19.52 2.85 -3.00
N TYR A 184 18.34 2.51 -3.52
CA TYR A 184 17.87 3.02 -4.81
C TYR A 184 17.73 4.54 -4.80
N ASN A 185 17.05 5.09 -3.79
CA ASN A 185 16.82 6.53 -3.67
C ASN A 185 18.13 7.31 -3.51
N LYS A 186 19.10 6.76 -2.79
CA LYS A 186 20.44 7.33 -2.65
C LYS A 186 21.13 7.41 -4.02
N LEU A 187 21.20 6.30 -4.75
CA LEU A 187 21.79 6.26 -6.10
C LEU A 187 21.11 7.25 -7.05
N TYR A 188 19.77 7.30 -7.03
CA TYR A 188 19.00 8.24 -7.85
C TYR A 188 19.34 9.71 -7.53
N ASN A 189 19.41 10.07 -6.25
CA ASN A 189 19.79 11.41 -5.83
C ASN A 189 21.25 11.75 -6.16
N ASP A 190 22.16 10.78 -6.01
CA ASP A 190 23.57 10.94 -6.36
C ASP A 190 23.76 11.16 -7.87
N ILE A 191 22.98 10.47 -8.72
CA ILE A 191 22.94 10.70 -10.18
C ILE A 191 22.48 12.13 -10.47
N LYS A 192 21.36 12.56 -9.88
CA LYS A 192 20.81 13.91 -10.07
C LYS A 192 21.81 15.00 -9.67
N ASN A 193 22.46 14.83 -8.52
CA ASN A 193 23.44 15.76 -7.99
C ASN A 193 24.73 15.78 -8.85
N THR A 194 25.23 14.61 -9.24
CA THR A 194 26.46 14.48 -10.04
C THR A 194 26.27 15.04 -11.44
N ARG A 195 25.11 14.80 -12.08
CA ARG A 195 24.75 15.46 -13.36
C ARG A 195 24.71 16.98 -13.21
N SER A 196 24.08 17.48 -12.15
CA SER A 196 23.97 18.92 -11.91
C SER A 196 25.33 19.57 -11.71
N LYS A 197 26.27 18.89 -11.03
CA LYS A 197 27.67 19.32 -10.91
C LYS A 197 28.38 19.31 -12.26
N TYR A 198 28.26 18.23 -13.02
CA TYR A 198 28.87 18.11 -14.36
C TYR A 198 28.46 19.23 -15.30
N ILE A 199 27.18 19.61 -15.30
CA ILE A 199 26.68 20.69 -16.16
C ILE A 199 27.20 22.05 -15.71
N LYS A 200 27.27 22.31 -14.39
CA LYS A 200 27.68 23.60 -13.82
C LYS A 200 29.19 23.84 -13.84
N ASP A 201 30.00 22.81 -13.68
CA ASP A 201 31.46 22.95 -13.59
C ASP A 201 32.06 23.26 -14.98
N LYS A 202 32.71 24.43 -15.11
CA LYS A 202 33.37 24.85 -16.36
C LYS A 202 34.48 23.90 -16.81
N LYS A 203 35.06 23.13 -15.89
CA LYS A 203 36.09 22.12 -16.19
C LYS A 203 35.43 20.75 -16.21
N MET A 204 35.30 20.16 -17.39
CA MET A 204 34.90 18.76 -17.57
C MET A 204 35.89 17.84 -16.88
N SER A 205 35.66 17.53 -15.61
CA SER A 205 36.42 16.50 -14.94
C SER A 205 35.93 15.16 -15.50
N LEU A 206 36.76 14.49 -16.30
CA LEU A 206 36.53 13.12 -16.78
C LEU A 206 36.15 12.18 -15.61
N LYS A 207 36.67 12.49 -14.41
CA LYS A 207 36.31 11.86 -13.15
C LYS A 207 34.82 11.99 -12.80
N THR A 208 34.22 13.17 -12.95
CA THR A 208 32.78 13.41 -12.70
C THR A 208 31.93 12.63 -13.71
N PHE A 209 32.33 12.64 -14.99
CA PHE A 209 31.66 11.85 -16.03
C PHE A 209 31.70 10.34 -15.74
N ASN A 210 32.88 9.80 -15.44
CA ASN A 210 33.04 8.38 -15.11
C ASN A 210 32.28 8.01 -13.83
N SER A 211 32.26 8.89 -12.84
CA SER A 211 31.46 8.71 -11.62
C SER A 211 29.96 8.63 -11.93
N LEU A 212 29.45 9.51 -12.79
CA LEU A 212 28.05 9.47 -13.22
C LEU A 212 27.72 8.16 -13.96
N LYS A 213 28.60 7.73 -14.87
CA LYS A 213 28.45 6.45 -15.60
C LYS A 213 28.39 5.26 -14.64
N ASN A 214 29.27 5.22 -13.64
CA ASN A 214 29.29 4.16 -12.63
C ASN A 214 28.00 4.16 -11.80
N LEU A 215 27.53 5.31 -11.34
CA LEU A 215 26.28 5.43 -10.58
C LEU A 215 25.07 4.93 -11.39
N VAL A 216 25.01 5.23 -12.69
CA VAL A 216 23.96 4.72 -13.57
C VAL A 216 24.04 3.20 -13.71
N CYS A 217 25.24 2.63 -13.86
CA CYS A 217 25.42 1.18 -13.88
C CYS A 217 25.01 0.51 -12.56
N GLU A 218 25.32 1.13 -11.41
CA GLU A 218 24.91 0.65 -10.09
C GLU A 218 23.40 0.72 -9.90
N LEU A 219 22.76 1.80 -10.34
CA LEU A 219 21.30 1.94 -10.29
C LEU A 219 20.62 0.83 -11.11
N GLU A 220 21.12 0.53 -12.31
CA GLU A 220 20.58 -0.55 -13.14
C GLU A 220 20.76 -1.94 -12.51
N LYS A 221 21.90 -2.20 -11.86
CA LYS A 221 22.06 -3.42 -11.04
C LYS A 221 21.03 -3.46 -9.91
N LYS A 222 20.85 -2.34 -9.20
CA LYS A 222 19.89 -2.26 -8.10
C LYS A 222 18.44 -2.44 -8.56
N LYS A 223 18.08 -1.93 -9.75
CA LYS A 223 16.78 -2.18 -10.37
C LYS A 223 16.55 -3.68 -10.60
N LYS A 224 17.57 -4.41 -11.06
CA LYS A 224 17.50 -5.87 -11.21
C LYS A 224 17.35 -6.58 -9.87
N ASP A 225 18.08 -6.17 -8.84
CA ASP A 225 17.94 -6.75 -7.49
C ASP A 225 16.52 -6.56 -6.94
N ILE A 226 15.93 -5.38 -7.13
CA ILE A 226 14.54 -5.09 -6.76
C ILE A 226 13.57 -5.97 -7.53
N GLN A 227 13.73 -6.09 -8.86
CA GLN A 227 12.89 -6.97 -9.67
C GLN A 227 12.99 -8.43 -9.25
N GLN A 228 14.19 -8.92 -8.97
CA GLN A 228 14.40 -10.27 -8.46
C GLN A 228 13.70 -10.48 -7.11
N TYR A 229 13.82 -9.51 -6.20
CA TYR A 229 13.11 -9.55 -4.93
C TYR A 229 11.59 -9.62 -5.14
N VAL A 230 11.02 -8.76 -5.98
CA VAL A 230 9.58 -8.74 -6.28
C VAL A 230 9.12 -10.08 -6.86
N ASN A 231 9.84 -10.59 -7.86
CA ASN A 231 9.48 -11.86 -8.51
C ASN A 231 9.55 -13.05 -7.55
N LYS A 232 10.56 -13.10 -6.69
CA LYS A 232 10.73 -14.17 -5.70
C LYS A 232 9.64 -14.16 -4.63
N ASN A 233 9.07 -13.00 -4.35
CA ASN A 233 8.18 -12.80 -3.20
C ASN A 233 6.72 -12.55 -3.58
N ARG A 234 6.37 -12.57 -4.87
CA ARG A 234 5.01 -12.33 -5.36
C ARG A 234 3.97 -13.28 -4.75
N SER A 235 4.35 -14.52 -4.48
CA SER A 235 3.48 -15.54 -3.87
C SER A 235 3.71 -15.71 -2.37
N ASN A 236 4.55 -14.86 -1.75
CA ASN A 236 4.86 -14.98 -0.33
C ASN A 236 3.76 -14.29 0.50
N PRO A 237 2.95 -15.04 1.26
CA PRO A 237 1.82 -14.47 1.98
C PRO A 237 2.25 -13.55 3.13
N PHE A 238 3.51 -13.60 3.56
CA PHE A 238 4.06 -12.71 4.59
C PHE A 238 4.61 -11.40 4.02
N ILE A 239 4.52 -11.17 2.71
CA ILE A 239 4.98 -9.93 2.10
C ILE A 239 3.74 -9.16 1.63
N PRO A 240 3.51 -7.94 2.15
CA PRO A 240 2.35 -7.16 1.76
C PRO A 240 2.30 -6.92 0.25
N TYR A 241 1.11 -6.93 -0.32
CA TYR A 241 0.88 -6.61 -1.72
C TYR A 241 -0.48 -5.92 -1.92
N GLY A 242 -0.62 -5.13 -2.99
CA GLY A 242 -1.88 -4.51 -3.40
C GLY A 242 -2.57 -3.68 -2.31
N ASP A 243 -3.88 -3.91 -2.14
CA ASP A 243 -4.72 -3.16 -1.19
C ASP A 243 -4.29 -3.33 0.27
N TYR A 244 -3.69 -4.47 0.62
CA TYR A 244 -3.16 -4.66 1.97
C TYR A 244 -2.00 -3.70 2.24
N TYR A 245 -1.08 -3.51 1.28
CA TYR A 245 -0.02 -2.50 1.41
C TYR A 245 -0.58 -1.09 1.59
N LEU A 246 -1.66 -0.74 0.87
CA LEU A 246 -2.33 0.54 1.04
C LEU A 246 -2.94 0.68 2.43
N SER A 247 -3.58 -0.37 2.96
CA SER A 247 -4.16 -0.37 4.30
C SER A 247 -3.13 -0.22 5.43
N LEU A 248 -1.87 -0.62 5.21
CA LEU A 248 -0.79 -0.41 6.18
C LEU A 248 -0.38 1.07 6.31
N LYS A 249 -0.69 1.93 5.33
CA LYS A 249 -0.34 3.35 5.38
C LYS A 249 -1.02 4.11 6.52
N SER A 250 -2.15 3.62 7.03
CA SER A 250 -2.82 4.22 8.20
C SER A 250 -2.20 3.81 9.54
N ASP A 251 -1.41 2.72 9.60
CA ASP A 251 -0.67 2.31 10.79
C ASP A 251 0.84 2.50 10.58
N TYR A 252 1.31 3.73 10.82
CA TYR A 252 2.69 4.13 10.58
C TYR A 252 3.72 3.27 11.34
N ASN A 253 3.42 2.88 12.57
CA ASN A 253 4.34 2.12 13.40
C ASN A 253 4.50 0.69 12.89
N LEU A 254 3.38 0.03 12.59
CA LEU A 254 3.38 -1.31 12.00
C LEU A 254 4.07 -1.30 10.63
N LEU A 255 3.75 -0.31 9.79
CA LEU A 255 4.38 -0.14 8.48
C LEU A 255 5.90 0.04 8.60
N LYS A 256 6.37 0.87 9.54
CA LYS A 256 7.81 1.10 9.76
C LYS A 256 8.53 -0.18 10.20
N GLN A 257 7.91 -0.99 11.06
CA GLN A 257 8.47 -2.27 11.48
C GLN A 257 8.57 -3.25 10.30
N ILE A 258 7.49 -3.40 9.53
CA ILE A 258 7.45 -4.26 8.35
C ILE A 258 8.45 -3.76 7.28
N LYS A 259 8.60 -2.44 7.10
CA LYS A 259 9.59 -1.83 6.18
C LYS A 259 11.02 -2.22 6.51
N ARG A 260 11.38 -2.17 7.79
CA ARG A 260 12.71 -2.56 8.28
C ARG A 260 12.99 -4.04 8.09
N GLN A 261 11.98 -4.87 8.36
CA GLN A 261 12.12 -6.33 8.33
C GLN A 261 11.89 -6.91 6.93
N GLY A 262 11.33 -6.13 6.00
CA GLY A 262 11.02 -6.52 4.63
C GLY A 262 9.87 -7.52 4.47
N ARG A 263 9.17 -7.87 5.57
CA ARG A 263 8.06 -8.82 5.64
C ARG A 263 7.31 -8.69 6.96
N VAL A 264 6.10 -9.23 7.02
CA VAL A 264 5.29 -9.39 8.23
C VAL A 264 5.89 -10.46 9.11
N THR A 265 6.65 -10.11 10.14
CA THR A 265 7.26 -11.05 11.10
C THR A 265 6.32 -11.46 12.23
N ARG A 266 6.80 -12.38 13.07
CA ARG A 266 6.16 -12.78 14.33
C ARG A 266 5.70 -11.62 15.20
N GLN A 267 6.51 -10.58 15.28
CA GLN A 267 6.21 -9.43 16.13
C GLN A 267 5.10 -8.56 15.53
N SER A 268 5.00 -8.51 14.20
CA SER A 268 4.03 -7.67 13.50
C SER A 268 2.70 -8.38 13.20
N LEU A 269 2.73 -9.71 13.06
CA LEU A 269 1.58 -10.52 12.66
C LEU A 269 0.35 -10.30 13.57
N PRO A 270 0.47 -10.27 14.92
CA PRO A 270 -0.68 -10.09 15.81
C PRO A 270 -1.33 -8.71 15.75
N HIS A 271 -0.65 -7.72 15.16
CA HIS A 271 -1.14 -6.34 15.08
C HIS A 271 -1.90 -6.05 13.77
N ILE A 272 -1.94 -7.00 12.85
CA ILE A 272 -2.59 -6.80 11.56
C ILE A 272 -4.10 -6.81 11.74
N LYS A 273 -4.76 -5.79 11.17
CA LYS A 273 -6.20 -5.58 11.25
C LYS A 273 -6.97 -5.84 9.94
N ASN A 274 -6.25 -6.05 8.84
CA ASN A 274 -6.86 -6.25 7.52
C ASN A 274 -7.40 -7.68 7.40
N ILE A 275 -8.72 -7.84 7.36
CA ILE A 275 -9.40 -9.14 7.29
C ILE A 275 -9.04 -9.88 6.00
N ASP A 276 -9.00 -9.20 4.86
CA ASP A 276 -8.71 -9.85 3.57
C ASP A 276 -7.31 -10.43 3.54
N TYR A 277 -6.33 -9.72 4.08
CA TYR A 277 -4.99 -10.25 4.28
C TYR A 277 -4.98 -11.46 5.22
N ILE A 278 -5.68 -11.39 6.36
CA ILE A 278 -5.76 -12.52 7.30
C ILE A 278 -6.39 -13.74 6.64
N LYS A 279 -7.41 -13.57 5.78
CA LYS A 279 -7.99 -14.65 4.99
C LYS A 279 -6.95 -15.35 4.12
N THR A 280 -5.98 -14.63 3.56
CA THR A 280 -4.87 -15.25 2.80
C THR A 280 -3.95 -16.13 3.67
N LEU A 281 -3.93 -15.92 4.99
CA LEU A 281 -3.13 -16.69 5.94
C LEU A 281 -3.86 -17.93 6.48
N ILE A 282 -5.18 -18.01 6.35
CA ILE A 282 -6.00 -19.14 6.85
C ILE A 282 -5.47 -20.50 6.36
N PRO A 283 -5.08 -20.70 5.07
CA PRO A 283 -4.53 -21.99 4.63
C PRO A 283 -3.26 -22.40 5.40
N ILE A 284 -2.42 -21.43 5.77
CA ILE A 284 -1.19 -21.66 6.54
C ILE A 284 -1.56 -22.04 7.98
N PHE A 285 -2.46 -21.28 8.59
CA PHE A 285 -2.98 -21.57 9.93
C PHE A 285 -3.61 -22.96 9.99
N ASN A 286 -4.44 -23.32 9.00
CA ASN A 286 -5.11 -24.61 8.91
C ASN A 286 -4.13 -25.77 8.69
N THR A 287 -2.97 -25.52 8.08
CA THR A 287 -1.91 -26.54 8.00
C THR A 287 -1.36 -26.86 9.39
N ALA A 288 -1.14 -25.85 10.22
CA ALA A 288 -0.69 -26.02 11.61
C ALA A 288 -1.77 -26.64 12.52
N LEU A 289 -3.06 -26.36 12.25
CA LEU A 289 -4.20 -26.90 12.99
C LEU A 289 -4.61 -28.32 12.56
N LYS A 290 -4.20 -28.77 11.36
CA LYS A 290 -4.61 -30.06 10.79
C LYS A 290 -4.28 -31.24 11.71
N THR A 291 -3.17 -31.18 12.44
CA THR A 291 -2.75 -32.21 13.40
C THR A 291 -3.71 -32.37 14.58
N PHE A 292 -4.58 -31.41 14.84
CA PHE A 292 -5.53 -31.40 15.98
C PHE A 292 -6.96 -31.62 15.54
N HIS A 293 -7.18 -32.01 14.29
CA HIS A 293 -8.51 -32.08 13.70
C HIS A 293 -9.27 -30.76 13.86
N ALA A 294 -8.60 -29.60 13.79
CA ALA A 294 -9.26 -28.29 13.79
C ALA A 294 -9.05 -27.57 12.46
N GLU A 295 -9.93 -26.62 12.18
CA GLU A 295 -9.77 -25.65 11.10
C GLU A 295 -10.42 -24.32 11.44
N ILE A 296 -9.77 -23.23 11.05
CA ILE A 296 -10.39 -21.91 10.97
C ILE A 296 -11.33 -21.94 9.76
N THR A 297 -12.60 -21.69 10.02
CA THR A 297 -13.68 -21.70 9.02
C THR A 297 -14.05 -20.30 8.57
N ASP A 298 -13.94 -19.31 9.46
CA ASP A 298 -14.29 -17.93 9.17
C ASP A 298 -13.45 -16.93 9.98
N VAL A 299 -13.46 -15.67 9.56
CA VAL A 299 -12.84 -14.53 10.22
C VAL A 299 -13.73 -13.29 10.12
N SER A 300 -14.00 -12.66 11.26
CA SER A 300 -14.81 -11.46 11.34
C SER A 300 -14.14 -10.36 12.17
N SER A 301 -14.67 -9.14 12.10
CA SER A 301 -14.39 -8.09 13.08
C SER A 301 -15.56 -7.96 14.05
N ALA A 302 -15.26 -8.04 15.35
CA ALA A 302 -16.16 -7.64 16.42
C ALA A 302 -16.11 -6.12 16.65
N ASN A 303 -16.96 -5.64 17.57
CA ASN A 303 -17.00 -4.24 18.00
C ASN A 303 -15.59 -3.71 18.35
N MET A 304 -15.34 -2.44 18.02
CA MET A 304 -14.04 -1.76 18.19
C MET A 304 -12.88 -2.31 17.33
N GLY A 305 -13.17 -3.11 16.29
CA GLY A 305 -12.16 -3.58 15.32
C GLY A 305 -11.29 -4.71 15.83
N THR A 306 -11.76 -5.48 16.82
CA THR A 306 -11.11 -6.72 17.26
C THR A 306 -11.41 -7.82 16.26
N ILE A 307 -10.38 -8.49 15.73
CA ILE A 307 -10.58 -9.60 14.79
C ILE A 307 -10.76 -10.91 15.55
N ILE A 308 -11.78 -11.66 15.14
CA ILE A 308 -12.14 -12.97 15.68
C ILE A 308 -11.94 -14.02 14.59
N LEU A 309 -11.24 -15.10 14.93
CA LEU A 309 -11.12 -16.33 14.16
C LEU A 309 -12.15 -17.33 14.69
N TYR A 310 -12.89 -17.98 13.80
CA TYR A 310 -13.83 -19.04 14.19
C TYR A 310 -13.21 -20.41 13.89
N ILE A 311 -12.79 -21.09 14.96
CA ILE A 311 -12.16 -22.41 14.88
C ILE A 311 -13.21 -23.49 15.11
N VAL A 312 -13.21 -24.52 14.29
CA VAL A 312 -14.13 -25.65 14.39
C VAL A 312 -13.35 -26.94 14.55
N SER A 313 -13.87 -27.87 15.35
CA SER A 313 -13.39 -29.26 15.38
C SER A 313 -13.95 -30.03 14.19
N LYS A 314 -13.10 -30.77 13.46
CA LYS A 314 -13.53 -31.71 12.42
C LYS A 314 -14.35 -32.87 12.99
N ARG A 315 -14.24 -33.13 14.31
CA ARG A 315 -15.04 -34.15 15.00
C ARG A 315 -16.41 -33.61 15.43
N ASN A 316 -16.54 -32.30 15.62
CA ASN A 316 -17.81 -31.64 15.87
C ASN A 316 -17.85 -30.26 15.18
N LYS A 317 -18.62 -30.19 14.09
CA LYS A 317 -18.73 -28.98 13.27
C LYS A 317 -19.80 -27.99 13.72
N ASN A 318 -20.58 -28.33 14.75
CA ASN A 318 -21.70 -27.52 15.20
C ASN A 318 -21.24 -26.28 15.98
N ILE A 319 -20.07 -26.36 16.63
CA ILE A 319 -19.55 -25.29 17.48
C ILE A 319 -18.32 -24.63 16.87
N HIS A 320 -18.46 -23.31 16.69
CA HIS A 320 -17.40 -22.42 16.23
C HIS A 320 -16.80 -21.70 17.43
N PHE A 321 -15.59 -22.06 17.83
CA PHE A 321 -14.84 -21.42 18.89
C PHE A 321 -14.33 -20.04 18.43
N PRO A 322 -14.87 -18.93 18.93
CA PRO A 322 -14.40 -17.60 18.57
C PRO A 322 -13.11 -17.31 19.34
N ILE A 323 -12.00 -17.08 18.64
CA ILE A 323 -10.71 -16.77 19.25
C ILE A 323 -10.21 -15.43 18.72
N LYS A 324 -9.72 -14.55 19.60
CA LYS A 324 -9.12 -13.29 19.14
C LYS A 324 -7.86 -13.57 18.32
N TYR A 325 -7.81 -13.04 17.11
CA TYR A 325 -6.68 -13.21 16.19
C TYR A 325 -5.33 -12.86 16.81
N LYS A 326 -5.27 -11.76 17.57
CA LYS A 326 -4.04 -11.30 18.25
C LYS A 326 -3.53 -12.33 19.26
N GLU A 327 -4.42 -12.96 20.02
CA GLU A 327 -4.07 -13.94 21.04
C GLU A 327 -3.61 -15.25 20.37
N PHE A 328 -4.39 -15.74 19.40
CA PHE A 328 -4.04 -16.91 18.59
C PHE A 328 -2.66 -16.78 17.94
N THR A 329 -2.44 -15.67 17.23
CA THR A 329 -1.15 -15.47 16.56
C THR A 329 -0.02 -15.32 17.56
N SER A 330 -0.17 -14.56 18.65
CA SER A 330 0.91 -14.38 19.64
C SER A 330 1.46 -15.69 20.20
N LEU A 331 0.59 -16.69 20.39
CA LEU A 331 0.97 -18.01 20.89
C LEU A 331 1.50 -18.92 19.79
N HIS A 332 0.88 -18.91 18.61
CA HIS A 332 1.13 -19.89 17.57
C HIS A 332 2.00 -19.37 16.42
N THR A 333 2.55 -18.15 16.51
CA THR A 333 3.20 -17.55 15.36
C THR A 333 4.37 -18.39 14.86
N GLU A 334 5.19 -18.98 15.73
CA GLU A 334 6.36 -19.76 15.33
C GLU A 334 5.97 -20.96 14.45
N GLN A 335 4.91 -21.66 14.85
CA GLN A 335 4.40 -22.83 14.16
C GLN A 335 3.78 -22.44 12.81
N VAL A 336 3.04 -21.35 12.76
CA VAL A 336 2.54 -20.76 11.51
C VAL A 336 3.69 -20.38 10.58
N TYR A 337 4.70 -19.69 11.10
CA TYR A 337 5.77 -19.11 10.30
C TYR A 337 6.70 -20.17 9.70
N HIS A 338 6.90 -21.26 10.44
CA HIS A 338 7.75 -22.36 10.03
C HIS A 338 6.99 -23.56 9.46
N ASN A 339 5.67 -23.45 9.31
CA ASN A 339 4.79 -24.55 8.91
C ASN A 339 5.00 -25.81 9.78
N LYS A 340 5.18 -25.61 11.08
CA LYS A 340 5.36 -26.68 12.07
C LYS A 340 4.01 -26.98 12.75
N PRO A 341 3.78 -28.22 13.21
CA PRO A 341 2.58 -28.55 13.99
C PRO A 341 2.60 -27.84 15.36
N LEU A 342 1.41 -27.53 15.91
CA LEU A 342 1.29 -26.63 17.07
C LEU A 342 1.90 -27.18 18.38
N TYR A 343 1.69 -28.44 18.74
CA TYR A 343 2.21 -29.10 19.98
C TYR A 343 2.20 -30.63 19.83
N ARG A 344 2.66 -31.38 20.85
CA ARG A 344 2.80 -32.85 20.82
C ARG A 344 1.57 -33.63 21.32
N ASN A 345 0.64 -33.03 22.09
CA ASN A 345 -0.55 -33.71 22.63
C ASN A 345 -1.85 -32.95 22.33
N GLU A 346 -2.91 -33.67 21.94
CA GLU A 346 -4.25 -33.15 21.63
C GLU A 346 -4.91 -32.44 22.81
N ASP A 347 -4.72 -32.92 24.04
CA ASP A 347 -5.39 -32.39 25.24
C ASP A 347 -4.87 -30.98 25.63
N GLU A 348 -3.58 -30.73 25.48
CA GLU A 348 -2.95 -29.44 25.82
C GLU A 348 -3.45 -28.31 24.90
N VAL A 349 -3.64 -28.62 23.63
CA VAL A 349 -4.10 -27.65 22.63
C VAL A 349 -5.59 -27.34 22.80
N LEU A 350 -6.40 -28.34 23.16
CA LEU A 350 -7.80 -28.11 23.48
C LEU A 350 -7.94 -27.17 24.69
N GLU A 351 -7.16 -27.40 25.73
CA GLU A 351 -7.09 -26.49 26.87
C GLU A 351 -6.67 -25.08 26.45
N GLU A 352 -5.73 -24.94 25.53
CA GLU A 352 -5.32 -23.65 25.01
C GLU A 352 -6.43 -22.97 24.19
N ILE A 353 -7.10 -23.69 23.30
CA ILE A 353 -8.24 -23.18 22.53
C ILE A 353 -9.35 -22.70 23.47
N LEU A 354 -9.68 -23.47 24.50
CA LEU A 354 -10.70 -23.10 25.48
C LEU A 354 -10.27 -21.89 26.33
N LYS A 355 -9.00 -21.79 26.69
CA LYS A 355 -8.44 -20.61 27.39
C LYS A 355 -8.46 -19.35 26.53
N LEU A 356 -8.27 -19.50 25.22
CA LEU A 356 -8.27 -18.41 24.25
C LEU A 356 -9.66 -18.06 23.70
N ALA A 357 -10.65 -18.91 23.94
CA ALA A 357 -11.99 -18.68 23.45
C ALA A 357 -12.58 -17.41 24.06
N TYR A 358 -13.24 -16.62 23.22
CA TYR A 358 -13.93 -15.42 23.61
C TYR A 358 -15.35 -15.79 24.08
N TRP A 359 -15.47 -16.00 25.39
CA TRP A 359 -16.70 -16.44 26.05
C TRP A 359 -17.75 -15.33 26.08
N THR A 360 -18.68 -15.37 25.12
CA THR A 360 -19.90 -14.53 25.10
C THR A 360 -21.08 -15.33 25.62
N ASN A 361 -22.15 -14.67 26.07
CA ASN A 361 -23.38 -15.35 26.51
C ASN A 361 -23.93 -16.29 25.43
N THR A 362 -23.91 -15.85 24.15
CA THR A 362 -24.34 -16.66 23.01
C THR A 362 -23.46 -17.90 22.84
N PHE A 363 -22.13 -17.72 22.83
CA PHE A 363 -21.20 -18.84 22.67
C PHE A 363 -21.27 -19.85 23.82
N VAL A 364 -21.41 -19.38 25.06
CA VAL A 364 -21.67 -20.24 26.21
C VAL A 364 -22.96 -21.03 26.01
N SER A 365 -24.02 -20.37 25.54
CA SER A 365 -25.30 -21.02 25.32
C SER A 365 -25.19 -22.14 24.29
N ASP A 366 -24.52 -21.89 23.17
CA ASP A 366 -24.28 -22.87 22.12
C ASP A 366 -23.50 -24.08 22.66
N ILE A 367 -22.45 -23.85 23.47
CA ILE A 367 -21.67 -24.93 24.11
C ILE A 367 -22.54 -25.77 25.04
N ILE A 368 -23.34 -25.15 25.91
CA ILE A 368 -24.15 -25.89 26.88
C ILE A 368 -25.25 -26.70 26.18
N ILE A 369 -25.90 -26.12 25.16
CA ILE A 369 -26.88 -26.82 24.33
C ILE A 369 -26.25 -28.03 23.65
N GLU A 370 -25.05 -27.86 23.07
CA GLU A 370 -24.33 -28.96 22.43
C GLU A 370 -23.92 -30.04 23.45
N ILE A 371 -23.48 -29.66 24.65
CA ILE A 371 -23.19 -30.61 25.74
C ILE A 371 -24.44 -31.43 26.07
N PHE A 372 -25.62 -30.79 26.19
CA PHE A 372 -26.86 -31.50 26.47
C PHE A 372 -27.23 -32.45 25.33
N SER A 373 -27.08 -32.03 24.08
CA SER A 373 -27.31 -32.87 22.91
C SER A 373 -26.40 -34.11 22.90
N LEU A 374 -25.08 -33.90 23.07
CA LEU A 374 -24.08 -34.97 23.06
C LEU A 374 -24.20 -35.95 24.24
N THR A 375 -24.87 -35.52 25.33
CA THR A 375 -25.10 -36.36 26.51
C THR A 375 -26.54 -36.85 26.65
N HIS A 376 -27.38 -36.62 25.63
CA HIS A 376 -28.79 -37.02 25.59
C HIS A 376 -29.60 -36.52 26.80
N LEU A 377 -29.31 -35.29 27.24
CA LEU A 377 -30.02 -34.60 28.32
C LEU A 377 -31.23 -33.83 27.79
N ASP A 378 -32.11 -34.51 27.06
CA ASP A 378 -33.29 -33.89 26.38
C ASP A 378 -34.30 -33.24 27.35
N PHE A 379 -34.13 -33.45 28.65
CA PHE A 379 -34.96 -32.90 29.73
C PHE A 379 -34.32 -31.68 30.42
N ALA A 380 -33.10 -31.32 30.04
CA ALA A 380 -32.41 -30.15 30.54
C ALA A 380 -32.47 -29.03 29.49
N GLU A 381 -32.89 -27.86 29.93
CA GLU A 381 -33.02 -26.67 29.09
C GLU A 381 -32.17 -25.56 29.70
N LEU A 382 -31.29 -24.96 28.90
CA LEU A 382 -30.58 -23.75 29.32
C LEU A 382 -31.57 -22.59 29.33
N TYR A 383 -31.95 -22.12 30.52
CA TYR A 383 -32.89 -21.03 30.69
C TYR A 383 -32.20 -19.66 30.60
N TYR A 384 -30.96 -19.56 31.10
CA TYR A 384 -30.20 -18.33 31.10
C TYR A 384 -28.69 -18.59 31.24
N ALA A 385 -27.87 -17.77 30.59
CA ALA A 385 -26.42 -17.78 30.73
C ALA A 385 -25.87 -16.36 30.81
N ASP A 386 -24.99 -16.12 31.78
CA ASP A 386 -24.33 -14.83 31.98
C ASP A 386 -22.85 -14.98 32.30
N THR A 387 -22.04 -14.55 31.35
CA THR A 387 -20.58 -14.54 31.45
C THR A 387 -20.03 -13.45 32.37
N MET A 388 -20.76 -12.37 32.62
CA MET A 388 -20.33 -11.30 33.53
C MET A 388 -20.45 -11.74 34.99
N TYR A 389 -21.57 -12.40 35.32
CA TYR A 389 -21.82 -12.94 36.66
C TYR A 389 -21.30 -14.37 36.85
N GLN A 390 -20.82 -15.04 35.78
CA GLN A 390 -20.34 -16.43 35.79
C GLN A 390 -21.42 -17.41 36.26
N GLU A 391 -22.65 -17.22 35.80
CA GLU A 391 -23.83 -17.95 36.26
C GLU A 391 -24.64 -18.54 35.10
N LEU A 392 -25.25 -19.70 35.36
CA LEU A 392 -26.17 -20.38 34.47
C LEU A 392 -27.45 -20.72 35.24
N ILE A 393 -28.60 -20.60 34.58
CA ILE A 393 -29.86 -21.16 35.06
C ILE A 393 -30.28 -22.29 34.14
N ILE A 394 -30.44 -23.48 34.70
CA ILE A 394 -30.86 -24.67 33.95
C ILE A 394 -32.20 -25.12 34.49
N LYS A 395 -33.15 -25.28 33.59
CA LYS A 395 -34.45 -25.87 33.88
C LYS A 395 -34.38 -27.37 33.66
N LEU A 396 -34.78 -28.15 34.66
CA LEU A 396 -34.96 -29.60 34.54
C LEU A 396 -36.45 -29.93 34.52
N ASP A 397 -36.90 -30.66 33.49
CA ASP A 397 -38.31 -31.02 33.32
C ASP A 397 -38.77 -32.17 34.24
N HIS A 398 -40.03 -32.06 34.69
CA HIS A 398 -40.63 -32.88 35.74
C HIS A 398 -40.83 -34.36 35.35
N ASN A 399 -40.98 -34.66 34.07
CA ASN A 399 -41.41 -36.00 33.62
C ASN A 399 -40.35 -37.10 33.84
N LYS A 400 -39.11 -36.73 34.18
CA LYS A 400 -38.00 -37.68 34.47
C LYS A 400 -37.41 -37.52 35.87
N PHE A 401 -37.82 -36.52 36.67
CA PHE A 401 -37.26 -36.26 38.01
C PHE A 401 -38.34 -35.89 39.04
N GLN A 402 -38.12 -36.24 40.31
CA GLN A 402 -39.09 -36.03 41.41
C GLN A 402 -39.41 -34.55 41.69
N LYS A 403 -38.61 -33.58 41.21
CA LYS A 403 -38.85 -32.14 41.33
C LYS A 403 -38.36 -31.44 40.05
N SER A 404 -39.25 -30.79 39.32
CA SER A 404 -38.86 -29.78 38.32
C SER A 404 -38.42 -28.50 39.01
N GLY A 405 -37.41 -27.83 38.47
CA GLY A 405 -36.91 -26.61 39.05
C GLY A 405 -35.92 -25.88 38.17
N TYR A 406 -35.67 -24.62 38.54
CA TYR A 406 -34.64 -23.78 37.93
C TYR A 406 -33.42 -23.85 38.84
N TYR A 407 -32.31 -24.36 38.33
CA TYR A 407 -31.09 -24.55 39.10
C TYR A 407 -30.09 -23.48 38.71
N LEU A 408 -29.73 -22.62 39.67
CA LEU A 408 -28.64 -21.66 39.54
C LEU A 408 -27.32 -22.37 39.85
N ILE A 409 -26.42 -22.38 38.87
CA ILE A 409 -25.08 -22.96 39.01
C ILE A 409 -24.03 -22.00 38.49
N LYS A 410 -22.78 -22.22 38.90
CA LYS A 410 -21.66 -21.47 38.34
C LYS A 410 -21.34 -21.96 36.92
N LEU A 411 -20.95 -21.02 36.08
CA LEU A 411 -20.54 -21.28 34.70
C LEU A 411 -19.35 -22.26 34.64
N GLU A 412 -18.35 -22.08 35.50
CA GLU A 412 -17.14 -22.95 35.55
C GLU A 412 -17.47 -24.44 35.77
N ASP A 413 -18.53 -24.73 36.52
CA ASP A 413 -18.90 -26.10 36.89
C ASP A 413 -19.37 -26.93 35.70
N LEU A 414 -19.98 -26.29 34.69
CA LEU A 414 -20.33 -26.95 33.43
C LEU A 414 -19.31 -26.74 32.32
N LEU A 415 -18.59 -25.63 32.30
CA LEU A 415 -17.58 -25.40 31.27
C LEU A 415 -16.42 -26.39 31.33
N LYS A 416 -16.18 -27.07 32.46
CA LYS A 416 -15.24 -28.22 32.51
C LYS A 416 -15.62 -29.36 31.55
N PHE A 417 -16.88 -29.44 31.12
CA PHE A 417 -17.35 -30.39 30.10
C PHE A 417 -17.29 -29.86 28.67
N SER A 418 -16.81 -28.62 28.45
CA SER A 418 -16.62 -28.08 27.09
C SER A 418 -15.69 -28.95 26.23
N ARG A 419 -14.83 -29.76 26.85
CA ARG A 419 -14.05 -30.80 26.15
C ARG A 419 -14.92 -31.80 25.39
N LEU A 420 -16.14 -32.09 25.83
CA LEU A 420 -17.08 -32.99 25.14
C LEU A 420 -17.50 -32.46 23.79
N VAL A 421 -17.65 -31.14 23.67
CA VAL A 421 -17.97 -30.47 22.41
C VAL A 421 -16.89 -30.75 21.37
N TYR A 422 -15.62 -30.75 21.79
CA TYR A 422 -14.49 -30.98 20.90
C TYR A 422 -14.21 -32.49 20.68
N TYR A 423 -14.39 -33.29 21.73
CA TYR A 423 -14.21 -34.74 21.77
C TYR A 423 -15.40 -35.43 22.44
N PRO A 424 -16.43 -35.81 21.66
CA PRO A 424 -17.51 -36.61 22.18
C PRO A 424 -17.01 -38.03 22.47
N LYS A 425 -16.46 -38.24 23.67
CA LYS A 425 -16.27 -39.57 24.27
C LYS A 425 -17.53 -39.92 25.08
N SER A 426 -17.74 -41.21 25.34
CA SER A 426 -18.85 -41.71 26.15
C SER A 426 -18.78 -41.16 27.58
N PHE A 427 -19.37 -39.99 27.81
CA PHE A 427 -19.44 -39.36 29.11
C PHE A 427 -20.72 -39.76 29.83
N LYS A 428 -20.64 -39.91 31.15
CA LYS A 428 -21.81 -40.30 31.94
C LYS A 428 -22.64 -39.05 32.20
N ALA A 429 -23.78 -38.93 31.53
CA ALA A 429 -24.80 -37.89 31.74
C ALA A 429 -25.12 -37.65 33.24
N HIS A 430 -24.97 -38.68 34.07
CA HIS A 430 -25.12 -38.61 35.52
C HIS A 430 -24.29 -37.52 36.21
N GLU A 431 -23.03 -37.32 35.80
CA GLU A 431 -22.14 -36.33 36.45
C GLU A 431 -22.62 -34.89 36.19
N ILE A 432 -23.08 -34.60 34.97
CA ILE A 432 -23.67 -33.31 34.61
C ILE A 432 -24.95 -33.08 35.42
N ILE A 433 -25.82 -34.09 35.53
CA ILE A 433 -27.06 -34.02 36.32
C ILE A 433 -26.76 -33.75 37.79
N GLN A 434 -25.74 -34.40 38.38
CA GLN A 434 -25.35 -34.16 39.77
C GLN A 434 -24.92 -32.71 40.00
N ILE A 435 -24.14 -32.15 39.08
CA ILE A 435 -23.69 -30.75 39.16
C ILE A 435 -24.88 -29.80 39.11
N ILE A 436 -25.81 -30.02 38.17
CA ILE A 436 -27.01 -29.19 38.07
C ILE A 436 -27.81 -29.27 39.38
N LYS A 437 -28.00 -30.47 39.93
CA LYS A 437 -28.77 -30.68 41.16
C LYS A 437 -28.10 -30.15 42.43
N ASN A 438 -26.78 -30.03 42.45
CA ASN A 438 -26.04 -29.40 43.53
C ASN A 438 -26.12 -27.87 43.50
N GLY A 439 -26.66 -27.30 42.42
CA GLY A 439 -26.98 -25.88 42.31
C GLY A 439 -28.07 -25.42 43.26
N GLU A 440 -28.22 -24.10 43.36
CA GLU A 440 -29.27 -23.49 44.16
C GLU A 440 -30.62 -23.61 43.44
N LEU A 441 -31.60 -24.27 44.07
CA LEU A 441 -32.94 -24.42 43.53
C LEU A 441 -33.71 -23.09 43.64
N LYS A 442 -34.17 -22.58 42.51
CA LYS A 442 -35.00 -21.38 42.38
C LYS A 442 -36.39 -21.73 41.84
N THR A 443 -37.37 -20.97 42.28
CA THR A 443 -38.66 -20.85 41.60
C THR A 443 -38.49 -20.07 40.29
N LYS A 444 -39.44 -20.23 39.36
CA LYS A 444 -39.44 -19.45 38.10
C LYS A 444 -39.38 -17.94 38.36
N ARG A 445 -40.14 -17.45 39.34
CA ARG A 445 -40.19 -16.03 39.70
C ARG A 445 -38.83 -15.53 40.18
N GLU A 446 -38.12 -16.31 41.00
CA GLU A 446 -36.78 -15.96 41.47
C GLU A 446 -35.78 -15.95 40.32
N ALA A 447 -35.83 -16.94 39.41
CA ALA A 447 -35.01 -16.97 38.21
C ALA A 447 -35.26 -15.74 37.32
N ASP A 448 -36.52 -15.42 37.02
CA ASP A 448 -36.89 -14.25 36.21
C ASP A 448 -36.46 -12.93 36.88
N THR A 449 -36.51 -12.86 38.21
CA THR A 449 -36.04 -11.69 38.97
C THR A 449 -34.52 -11.53 38.83
N LEU A 450 -33.77 -12.62 38.91
CA LEU A 450 -32.31 -12.64 38.75
C LEU A 450 -31.91 -12.17 37.35
N ILE A 451 -32.54 -12.72 36.31
CA ILE A 451 -32.31 -12.33 34.91
C ILE A 451 -32.56 -10.83 34.71
N ASN A 452 -33.68 -10.33 35.25
CA ASN A 452 -34.00 -8.91 35.17
C ASN A 452 -32.98 -8.02 35.91
N ALA A 453 -32.46 -8.47 37.05
CA ALA A 453 -31.41 -7.74 37.78
C ALA A 453 -30.10 -7.68 36.97
N HIS A 454 -29.66 -8.82 36.42
CA HIS A 454 -28.47 -8.90 35.57
C HIS A 454 -28.59 -8.02 34.31
N SER A 455 -29.75 -8.04 33.66
CA SER A 455 -30.00 -7.21 32.46
C SER A 455 -29.87 -5.70 32.72
N LYS A 456 -30.04 -5.27 33.98
CA LYS A 456 -29.89 -3.88 34.42
C LYS A 456 -28.50 -3.56 34.99
N GLY A 457 -27.58 -4.52 35.01
CA GLY A 457 -26.26 -4.40 35.64
C GLY A 457 -26.32 -4.23 37.17
N ILE A 458 -27.44 -4.61 37.79
CA ILE A 458 -27.62 -4.53 39.23
C ILE A 458 -27.18 -5.87 39.82
N SER A 459 -26.25 -5.83 40.80
CA SER A 459 -25.91 -7.04 41.54
C SER A 459 -27.13 -7.49 42.36
N PRO A 460 -27.69 -8.68 42.10
CA PRO A 460 -28.81 -9.20 42.87
C PRO A 460 -28.41 -9.61 44.30
N TYR A 461 -27.10 -9.56 44.58
CA TYR A 461 -26.48 -9.91 45.86
C TYR A 461 -26.14 -8.69 46.71
N ALA A 462 -26.35 -7.47 46.20
CA ALA A 462 -26.21 -6.25 46.99
C ALA A 462 -27.40 -6.16 47.96
N LYS A 463 -27.13 -6.30 49.25
CA LYS A 463 -28.10 -6.10 50.33
C LYS A 463 -28.43 -4.63 50.55
#